data_AF-A0A926GRC3-F1
#
_entry.id   AF-A0A926GRC3-F1
#
_cell.length_a   1.000
_cell.length_b   1.000
_cell.length_c   1.000
_cell.angle_alpha   90.00
_cell.angle_beta   90.00
_cell.angle_gamma   90.00
#
_symmetry.space_group_name_H-M   'P 1'
#
loop_
_entity.id
_entity.type
_entity.pdbx_description
1 polymer ?
#
loop_
_entity_poly.entity_id
_entity_poly.type
_entity_poly.pdbx_seq_one_letter_code
_entity_poly.pdbx_strand_id
1 'polypeptide(L)'
;MPESLPFRQRRIAVIGLAATGLATARILSERGASVTVYDGKPEASLDAARVAEAKAIPGVRLALGVGEPDWSETDLLVPSPGVPKTARAIAGAVERGIPVWSEIEVAYRLAVAPILAIT
;
A
#
# COMPACT_ATOMS: atom_id res chain seq x y z
N MET A 1 -21.27 -14.38 -8.27
CA MET A 1 -20.42 -13.48 -9.07
C MET A 1 -19.30 -13.05 -8.16
N PRO A 2 -18.01 -13.27 -8.44
CA PRO A 2 -16.99 -12.61 -7.65
C PRO A 2 -17.18 -11.10 -7.88
N GLU A 3 -17.41 -10.35 -6.80
CA GLU A 3 -17.50 -8.89 -6.84
C GLU A 3 -16.31 -8.34 -7.64
N SER A 4 -16.57 -7.34 -8.49
CA SER A 4 -15.52 -6.62 -9.20
C SER A 4 -14.39 -6.26 -8.23
N LEU A 5 -13.16 -6.70 -8.53
CA LEU A 5 -11.99 -6.50 -7.68
C LEU A 5 -11.92 -5.02 -7.22
N PRO A 6 -11.89 -4.71 -5.91
CA PRO A 6 -12.19 -3.39 -5.36
C PRO A 6 -11.06 -2.36 -5.53
N PHE A 7 -10.12 -2.57 -6.46
CA PHE A 7 -8.90 -1.76 -6.58
C PHE A 7 -8.90 -0.85 -7.82
N ARG A 8 -9.68 -1.19 -8.85
CA ARG A 8 -9.68 -0.43 -10.11
C ARG A 8 -10.14 1.00 -9.86
N GLN A 9 -9.36 1.97 -10.36
CA GLN A 9 -9.61 3.41 -10.19
C GLN A 9 -9.66 3.90 -8.74
N ARG A 10 -9.18 3.11 -7.77
CA ARG A 10 -8.99 3.56 -6.38
C ARG A 10 -7.63 4.21 -6.23
N ARG A 11 -7.58 5.20 -5.34
CA ARG A 11 -6.36 5.82 -4.87
C ARG A 11 -5.93 5.11 -3.58
N ILE A 12 -4.79 4.42 -3.61
CA ILE A 12 -4.36 3.54 -2.52
C ILE A 12 -3.05 4.03 -1.94
N ALA A 13 -3.02 4.25 -0.63
CA ALA A 13 -1.81 4.58 0.11
C ALA A 13 -1.18 3.29 0.67
N VAL A 14 0.04 2.98 0.24
CA VAL A 14 0.83 1.87 0.80
C VAL A 14 1.86 2.44 1.77
N ILE A 15 1.91 1.94 3.01
CA ILE A 15 2.87 2.44 4.02
C ILE A 15 4.05 1.50 4.16
N GLY A 16 5.24 2.00 3.82
CA GLY A 16 6.54 1.34 3.88
C GLY A 16 7.04 0.88 2.51
N LEU A 17 8.28 1.23 2.14
CA LEU A 17 8.95 0.84 0.89
C LEU A 17 9.94 -0.33 1.08
N ALA A 18 9.60 -1.29 1.95
CA ALA A 18 10.32 -2.56 2.04
C ALA A 18 9.88 -3.52 0.92
N ALA A 19 10.37 -4.76 0.94
CA ALA A 19 10.02 -5.77 -0.07
C ALA A 19 8.50 -5.97 -0.22
N THR A 20 7.78 -6.10 0.89
CA THR A 20 6.33 -6.31 0.89
C THR A 20 5.58 -5.11 0.30
N GLY A 21 5.90 -3.88 0.75
CA GLY A 21 5.22 -2.68 0.24
C GLY A 21 5.45 -2.45 -1.25
N LEU A 22 6.66 -2.73 -1.75
CA LEU A 22 6.95 -2.69 -3.18
C LEU A 22 6.12 -3.71 -3.98
N ALA A 23 6.04 -4.95 -3.50
CA ALA A 23 5.22 -5.99 -4.13
C ALA A 23 3.72 -5.64 -4.12
N THR A 24 3.22 -5.13 -2.99
CA THR A 24 1.84 -4.64 -2.85
C THR A 24 1.55 -3.49 -3.81
N ALA A 25 2.44 -2.51 -3.92
CA ALA A 25 2.27 -1.37 -4.83
C ALA A 25 2.23 -1.83 -6.30
N ARG A 26 3.12 -2.75 -6.67
CA ARG A 26 3.17 -3.35 -8.01
C ARG A 26 1.85 -4.01 -8.39
N ILE A 27 1.39 -4.97 -7.58
CA ILE A 27 0.18 -5.72 -7.92
C ILE A 27 -1.07 -4.84 -7.93
N LEU A 28 -1.18 -3.87 -7.01
CA LEU A 28 -2.32 -2.94 -7.00
C LEU A 28 -2.34 -2.05 -8.24
N SER A 29 -1.18 -1.55 -8.67
CA SER A 29 -1.07 -0.79 -9.93
C SER A 29 -1.46 -1.65 -11.14
N GLU A 30 -0.99 -2.90 -11.21
CA GLU A 30 -1.37 -3.85 -12.27
C GLU A 30 -2.89 -4.12 -12.31
N ARG A 31 -3.60 -3.95 -11.18
CA ARG A 31 -5.07 -4.02 -11.09
C ARG A 31 -5.77 -2.68 -11.33
N GLY A 32 -5.05 -1.67 -11.81
CA GLY A 32 -5.58 -0.38 -12.23
C GLY A 32 -5.84 0.60 -11.08
N ALA A 33 -5.19 0.42 -9.93
CA ALA A 33 -5.18 1.41 -8.86
C ALA A 33 -4.16 2.53 -9.15
N SER A 34 -4.42 3.72 -8.63
CA SER A 34 -3.40 4.77 -8.48
C SER A 34 -2.77 4.62 -7.12
N VAL A 35 -1.48 4.28 -7.07
CA VAL A 35 -0.81 3.94 -5.80
C VAL A 35 0.16 5.05 -5.42
N THR A 36 0.13 5.45 -4.15
CA THR A 36 1.21 6.25 -3.55
C THR A 36 1.84 5.45 -2.43
N VAL A 37 3.14 5.19 -2.52
CA VAL A 37 3.91 4.55 -1.46
C VAL A 37 4.51 5.63 -0.57
N TYR A 38 4.18 5.56 0.71
CA TYR A 38 4.68 6.45 1.74
C TYR A 38 5.75 5.75 2.57
N ASP A 39 6.85 6.43 2.86
CA ASP A 39 7.82 5.96 3.85
C ASP A 39 8.29 7.15 4.71
N GLY A 40 8.39 6.92 6.02
CA GLY A 40 8.84 7.95 6.97
C GLY A 40 10.32 8.28 6.81
N LYS A 41 11.10 7.39 6.19
CA LYS A 41 12.51 7.64 5.88
C LYS A 41 12.63 8.49 4.61
N PRO A 42 13.56 9.47 4.59
CA PRO A 42 13.87 10.18 3.36
C PRO A 42 14.52 9.23 2.34
N GLU A 43 14.45 9.58 1.06
CA GLU A 43 14.97 8.75 -0.04
C GLU A 43 16.43 8.31 0.17
N ALA A 44 17.27 9.20 0.68
CA ALA A 44 18.69 8.95 0.94
C ALA A 44 18.95 7.87 2.01
N SER A 45 17.96 7.52 2.83
CA SER A 45 18.05 6.50 3.87
C SER A 45 17.38 5.17 3.48
N LEU A 46 16.88 5.09 2.24
CA LEU A 46 16.25 3.90 1.68
C LEU A 46 17.20 3.20 0.70
N ASP A 47 16.88 1.95 0.39
CA ASP A 47 17.59 1.19 -0.61
C ASP A 47 17.36 1.79 -2.01
N ALA A 48 18.43 2.28 -2.63
CA ALA A 48 18.35 2.99 -3.91
C ALA A 48 17.79 2.12 -5.04
N ALA A 49 18.05 0.81 -5.03
CA ALA A 49 17.53 -0.10 -6.05
C ALA A 49 16.02 -0.27 -5.90
N ARG A 50 15.49 -0.41 -4.67
CA ARG A 50 14.04 -0.46 -4.42
C ARG A 50 13.34 0.84 -4.80
N VAL A 51 13.94 1.99 -4.49
CA VAL A 51 13.39 3.30 -4.88
C VAL A 51 13.31 3.40 -6.41
N ALA A 52 14.38 3.05 -7.11
CA ALA A 52 14.41 3.06 -8.58
C ALA A 52 13.37 2.10 -9.18
N GLU A 53 13.26 0.89 -8.63
CA GLU A 53 12.26 -0.10 -9.04
C GLU A 53 10.83 0.45 -8.86
N ALA A 54 10.53 1.05 -7.70
CA ALA A 54 9.21 1.60 -7.43
C ALA A 54 8.85 2.76 -8.36
N LYS A 55 9.81 3.66 -8.64
CA LYS A 55 9.64 4.77 -9.61
C LYS A 55 9.41 4.27 -11.04
N ALA A 56 9.89 3.08 -11.38
CA ALA A 56 9.69 2.48 -12.70
C ALA A 56 8.32 1.80 -12.88
N ILE A 57 7.54 1.61 -11.81
CA ILE A 57 6.20 1.02 -11.90
C ILE A 57 5.20 2.09 -12.37
N PRO A 58 4.51 1.92 -13.51
CA PRO A 58 3.50 2.86 -13.95
C PRO A 58 2.40 3.05 -12.89
N GLY A 59 1.88 4.26 -12.72
CA GLY A 59 0.79 4.52 -11.76
C GLY A 59 1.20 4.48 -10.28
N VAL A 60 2.47 4.25 -9.96
CA VAL A 60 3.03 4.34 -8.61
C VAL A 60 3.73 5.69 -8.42
N ARG A 61 3.41 6.37 -7.32
CA ARG A 61 4.10 7.57 -6.84
C ARG A 61 4.79 7.27 -5.51
N LEU A 62 5.88 7.98 -5.22
CA LEU A 62 6.59 7.89 -3.94
C LEU A 62 6.45 9.19 -3.16
N ALA A 63 6.16 9.08 -1.88
CA ALA A 63 6.17 10.17 -0.92
C ALA A 63 7.08 9.75 0.25
N LEU A 64 8.33 10.20 0.22
CA LEU A 64 9.39 9.74 1.13
C LEU A 64 9.76 10.85 2.11
N GLY A 65 10.08 10.48 3.35
CA GLY A 65 10.36 11.42 4.43
C GLY A 65 9.09 12.05 5.04
N VAL A 66 7.91 11.49 4.76
CA VAL A 66 6.62 11.98 5.25
C VAL A 66 5.96 10.94 6.16
N GLY A 67 5.31 11.41 7.22
CA GLY A 67 4.72 10.55 8.24
C GLY A 67 3.27 10.15 8.01
N GLU A 68 2.55 10.86 7.14
CA GLU A 68 1.12 10.66 6.89
C GLU A 68 0.78 10.80 5.40
N PRO A 69 -0.17 9.99 4.89
CA PRO A 69 -0.76 10.16 3.57
C PRO A 69 -1.49 11.48 3.34
N ASP A 70 -1.57 11.89 2.09
CA ASP A 70 -2.60 12.83 1.64
C ASP A 70 -3.97 12.15 1.65
N TRP A 71 -4.75 12.44 2.68
CA TRP A 71 -6.07 11.86 2.90
C TRP A 71 -7.10 12.26 1.85
N SER A 72 -6.93 13.41 1.18
CA SER A 72 -7.85 13.84 0.13
C SER A 72 -7.74 12.95 -1.12
N GLU A 73 -6.59 12.31 -1.28
CA GLU A 73 -6.21 11.41 -2.37
C GLU A 73 -6.08 9.94 -1.92
N THR A 74 -6.75 9.53 -0.85
CA THR A 74 -6.65 8.15 -0.32
C THR A 74 -8.02 7.54 -0.07
N ASP A 75 -8.33 6.47 -0.79
CA ASP A 75 -9.58 5.69 -0.64
C ASP A 75 -9.37 4.39 0.16
N LEU A 76 -8.12 3.94 0.30
CA LEU A 76 -7.71 2.75 1.04
C LEU A 76 -6.27 2.92 1.54
N LEU A 77 -6.01 2.49 2.78
CA LEU A 77 -4.68 2.41 3.37
C LEU A 77 -4.23 0.94 3.46
N VAL A 78 -3.01 0.65 3.03
CA VAL A 78 -2.38 -0.68 3.14
C VAL A 78 -1.03 -0.58 3.85
N PRO A 79 -0.98 -0.76 5.19
CA PRO A 79 0.28 -0.83 5.90
C PRO A 79 1.03 -2.13 5.62
N SER A 80 2.35 -2.03 5.41
CA SER A 80 3.26 -3.18 5.37
C SER A 80 3.40 -3.83 6.77
N PRO A 81 3.70 -5.14 6.89
CA PRO A 81 3.75 -5.87 8.16
C PRO A 81 4.59 -5.23 9.28
N GLY A 82 5.68 -4.56 8.92
CA GLY A 82 6.59 -3.92 9.88
C GLY A 82 6.10 -2.55 10.39
N VAL A 83 5.00 -2.01 9.86
CA VAL A 83 4.44 -0.73 10.29
C VAL A 83 3.76 -0.92 11.65
N PRO A 84 4.16 -0.16 12.70
CA PRO A 84 3.51 -0.25 13.99
C PRO A 84 2.01 0.04 13.89
N LYS A 85 1.17 -0.75 14.57
CA LYS A 85 -0.29 -0.52 14.62
C LYS A 85 -0.66 0.85 15.22
N THR A 86 0.24 1.43 16.01
CA THR A 86 0.13 2.76 16.60
C THR A 86 0.63 3.88 15.68
N ALA A 87 1.00 3.58 14.44
CA ALA A 87 1.45 4.60 13.48
C ALA A 87 0.34 5.63 13.21
N ARG A 88 0.73 6.90 13.14
CA ARG A 88 -0.19 8.03 12.90
C ARG A 88 -1.01 7.87 11.61
N ALA A 89 -0.41 7.30 10.56
CA ALA A 89 -1.13 6.99 9.33
C ALA A 89 -2.33 6.03 9.56
N ILE A 90 -2.17 5.00 10.39
CA ILE A 90 -3.27 4.06 10.67
C ILE A 90 -4.37 4.76 11.46
N ALA A 91 -4.01 5.50 12.52
CA ALA A 91 -4.97 6.27 13.30
C ALA A 91 -5.72 7.30 12.44
N GLY A 92 -5.00 8.06 11.61
CA GLY A 92 -5.56 9.08 10.73
C GLY A 92 -6.54 8.53 9.68
N ALA A 93 -6.28 7.34 9.14
CA ALA A 93 -7.21 6.65 8.26
C ALA A 93 -8.49 6.23 8.99
N VAL A 94 -8.37 5.65 10.19
CA VAL A 94 -9.51 5.22 11.01
C VAL A 94 -10.42 6.40 11.38
N GLU A 95 -9.83 7.52 11.82
CA GLU A 95 -10.58 8.75 12.16
C GLU A 95 -11.41 9.29 10.98
N ARG A 96 -10.95 9.05 9.75
CA ARG A 96 -11.58 9.53 8.51
C ARG A 96 -12.50 8.49 7.87
N GLY A 97 -12.65 7.32 8.48
CA GLY A 97 -13.43 6.22 7.91
C GLY A 97 -12.81 5.61 6.66
N ILE A 98 -11.52 5.84 6.41
CA ILE A 98 -10.79 5.21 5.30
C ILE A 98 -10.47 3.77 5.73
N PRO A 99 -10.82 2.75 4.92
CA PRO A 99 -10.53 1.36 5.25
C PRO A 99 -9.01 1.14 5.35
N VAL A 100 -8.62 0.28 6.29
CA VAL A 100 -7.24 -0.16 6.47
C VAL A 100 -7.18 -1.67 6.26
N TRP A 101 -6.48 -2.11 5.22
CA TRP A 101 -6.31 -3.54 4.90
C TRP A 101 -4.85 -3.94 5.03
N SER A 102 -4.58 -5.13 5.55
CA SER A 102 -3.23 -5.69 5.48
C SER A 102 -2.88 -6.08 4.04
N GLU A 103 -1.60 -6.27 3.77
CA GLU A 103 -1.13 -6.90 2.54
C GLU A 103 -1.72 -8.32 2.35
N ILE A 104 -1.95 -9.06 3.45
CA ILE A 104 -2.58 -10.38 3.41
C ILE A 104 -4.03 -10.27 2.97
N GLU A 105 -4.78 -9.25 3.43
CA GLU A 105 -6.15 -8.99 2.97
C GLU A 105 -6.18 -8.63 1.48
N VAL A 106 -5.20 -7.84 1.01
CA VAL A 106 -5.03 -7.58 -0.43
C VAL A 106 -4.78 -8.87 -1.20
N ALA A 107 -3.86 -9.72 -0.72
CA ALA A 107 -3.55 -11.01 -1.33
C ALA A 107 -4.77 -11.95 -1.33
N TYR A 108 -5.50 -12.03 -0.21
CA TYR A 108 -6.72 -12.83 -0.06
C TYR A 108 -7.79 -12.44 -1.08
N ARG A 109 -8.04 -11.14 -1.25
CA ARG A 109 -9.01 -10.63 -2.24
C ARG A 109 -8.61 -10.85 -3.69
N LEU A 110 -7.32 -10.99 -3.96
CA LEU A 110 -6.79 -11.27 -5.30
C LEU A 110 -6.66 -12.77 -5.59
N ALA A 111 -6.69 -13.61 -4.56
CA ALA A 111 -6.50 -15.03 -4.71
C ALA A 111 -7.65 -15.68 -5.48
N VAL A 112 -7.29 -16.47 -6.49
CA VAL A 112 -8.22 -17.30 -7.27
C VAL A 112 -8.13 -18.78 -6.87
N ALA A 113 -7.22 -19.12 -5.97
CA ALA A 113 -6.98 -20.46 -5.46
C ALA A 113 -7.31 -20.52 -3.96
N PRO A 114 -7.65 -21.72 -3.43
CA PRO A 114 -7.84 -21.90 -1.99
C PRO A 114 -6.59 -21.50 -1.18
N ILE A 115 -6.82 -20.88 -0.02
CA ILE A 115 -5.76 -20.45 0.90
C ILE A 115 -5.77 -21.33 2.13
N LEU A 116 -4.60 -21.86 2.50
CA LEU A 116 -4.34 -22.48 3.81
C LEU A 116 -3.48 -21.52 4.63
N ALA A 117 -3.97 -21.13 5.81
CA ALA A 117 -3.27 -20.24 6.73
C ALA A 117 -2.69 -21.03 7.91
N ILE A 118 -1.42 -20.74 8.25
CA ILE A 118 -0.70 -21.30 9.41
C ILE A 118 -0.03 -20.11 10.12
N THR A 119 -0.14 -20.05 11.45
CA THR A 119 0.42 -18.98 12.29
C THR A 119 1.22 -19.51 13.47
#